data_AF-A0A2V6P0E9-F1
#
_entry.id   AF-A0A2V6P0E9-F1
#
_cell.length_a   1.000
_cell.length_b   1.000
_cell.length_c   1.000
_cell.angle_alpha   90.00
_cell.angle_beta   90.00
_cell.angle_gamma   90.00
#
_symmetry.space_group_name_H-M   'P 1'
#
loop_
_entity.id
_entity.type
_entity.pdbx_description
1 polymer ?
#
loop_
_entity_poly.entity_id
_entity_poly.type
_entity_poly.pdbx_seq_one_letter_code
_entity_poly.pdbx_strand_id
1 'polypeptide(L)'
;MLVLAACVLIGGAAALAPERAAWAAGSPNGVAGSMPAYYDHVLFTINFKQLSAAEATLLAKNSQQNVIYQSDPGLPGGQPFVSVIDAVPADGMNPLWAEVQIAFTAGHTPRQLFSDDEIAAAAASGEITLTATNEMYRCSVIGKPGAPTSSRIVGNGSSPTPARSTHGATWGAIKKAYR
;
A
#
# COMPACT_ATOMS: atom_id res chain seq x y z
N MET A 1 17.73 -66.28 44.97
CA MET A 1 16.40 -66.00 45.56
C MET A 1 15.55 -65.34 44.50
N LEU A 2 14.36 -65.89 44.29
CA LEU A 2 13.33 -65.48 43.32
C LEU A 2 12.31 -64.58 44.04
N VAL A 3 12.00 -63.39 43.53
CA VAL A 3 10.77 -62.59 43.78
C VAL A 3 10.60 -61.65 42.57
N LEU A 4 9.76 -62.02 41.57
CA LEU A 4 8.35 -61.61 41.35
C LEU A 4 8.13 -60.19 40.78
N ALA A 5 7.90 -60.19 39.46
CA ALA A 5 6.80 -59.59 38.69
C ALA A 5 6.07 -58.30 39.12
N ALA A 6 5.93 -57.44 38.09
CA ALA A 6 4.76 -56.65 37.67
C ALA A 6 4.45 -55.31 38.36
N CYS A 7 4.48 -54.24 37.55
CA CYS A 7 3.34 -53.32 37.40
C CYS A 7 3.52 -52.43 36.16
N VAL A 8 2.64 -52.62 35.18
CA VAL A 8 2.42 -51.74 34.03
C VAL A 8 1.78 -50.44 34.53
N LEU A 9 2.33 -49.28 34.14
CA LEU A 9 1.60 -48.01 34.19
C LEU A 9 1.77 -47.25 32.87
N ILE A 10 0.77 -47.48 32.01
CA ILE A 10 -0.07 -46.49 31.30
C ILE A 10 0.67 -45.30 30.69
N GLY A 11 0.64 -45.27 29.35
CA GLY A 11 1.13 -44.17 28.53
C GLY A 11 0.37 -42.87 28.73
N GLY A 12 1.12 -41.78 28.57
CA GLY A 12 0.60 -40.46 28.24
C GLY A 12 1.50 -39.89 27.16
N ALA A 13 1.15 -40.11 25.89
CA ALA A 13 1.68 -39.28 24.83
C ALA A 13 1.12 -37.86 25.05
N ALA A 14 1.91 -36.98 25.66
CA ALA A 14 1.62 -35.57 25.68
C ALA A 14 1.64 -35.10 24.23
N ALA A 15 0.46 -35.04 23.60
CA ALA A 15 0.28 -34.38 22.32
C ALA A 15 0.59 -32.90 22.54
N LEU A 16 1.83 -32.50 22.20
CA LEU A 16 2.21 -31.11 22.00
C LEU A 16 1.31 -30.58 20.88
N ALA A 17 0.19 -29.96 21.25
CA ALA A 17 -0.61 -29.19 20.31
C ALA A 17 0.30 -28.07 19.76
N PRO A 18 0.42 -27.91 18.43
CA PRO A 18 1.10 -26.74 17.90
C PRO A 18 0.27 -25.52 18.33
N GLU A 19 0.82 -24.68 19.19
CA GLU A 19 0.31 -23.33 19.40
C GLU A 19 0.30 -22.66 18.03
N ARG A 20 -0.90 -22.51 17.45
CA ARG A 20 -1.09 -21.62 16.33
C ARG A 20 -0.79 -20.23 16.86
N ALA A 21 0.43 -19.76 16.63
CA ALA A 21 0.76 -18.35 16.77
C ALA A 21 -0.26 -17.58 15.91
N ALA A 22 -1.25 -16.99 16.55
CA ALA A 22 -2.17 -16.08 15.89
C ALA A 22 -1.36 -14.84 15.54
N TRP A 23 -0.81 -14.80 14.33
CA TRP A 23 -0.28 -13.56 13.77
C TRP A 23 -1.45 -12.58 13.71
N ALA A 24 -1.41 -11.55 14.55
CA ALA A 24 -2.36 -10.45 14.45
C ALA A 24 -2.27 -9.89 13.04
N ALA A 25 -3.34 -10.05 12.26
CA ALA A 25 -3.43 -9.42 10.94
C ALA A 25 -3.27 -7.90 11.14
N GLY A 26 -2.26 -7.31 10.50
CA GLY A 26 -2.02 -5.87 10.60
C GLY A 26 -3.23 -5.09 10.10
N SER A 27 -3.53 -3.95 10.72
CA SER A 27 -4.66 -3.13 10.30
C SER A 27 -4.37 -2.49 8.93
N PRO A 28 -5.29 -2.58 7.94
CA PRO A 28 -5.17 -1.85 6.67
C PRO A 28 -5.20 -0.33 6.90
N ASN A 29 -5.72 0.12 8.04
CA ASN A 29 -5.67 1.53 8.43
C ASN A 29 -4.25 1.99 8.87
N GLY A 30 -3.32 1.06 9.05
CA GLY A 30 -1.93 1.32 9.44
C GLY A 30 -0.95 0.80 8.38
N VAL A 31 0.24 0.36 8.81
CA VAL A 31 1.29 -0.09 7.87
C VAL A 31 0.88 -1.21 6.91
N ALA A 32 -0.16 -2.00 7.24
CA ALA A 32 -0.64 -3.06 6.36
C ALA A 32 -1.43 -2.53 5.14
N GLY A 33 -1.92 -1.29 5.18
CA GLY A 33 -2.48 -0.59 4.01
C GLY A 33 -1.46 0.37 3.39
N SER A 34 -0.18 -0.01 3.37
CA SER A 34 0.84 0.80 2.70
C SER A 34 0.96 0.44 1.24
N MET A 35 1.28 1.44 0.41
CA MET A 35 1.50 1.26 -1.02
C MET A 35 2.65 2.16 -1.51
N PRO A 36 3.26 1.82 -2.65
CA PRO A 36 4.28 2.68 -3.26
C PRO A 36 3.67 3.94 -3.88
N ALA A 37 4.40 5.06 -3.82
CA ALA A 37 4.09 6.27 -4.57
C ALA A 37 5.38 7.01 -4.98
N TYR A 38 5.40 7.62 -6.17
CA TYR A 38 6.52 8.45 -6.63
C TYR A 38 6.37 9.91 -6.19
N TYR A 39 7.50 10.51 -5.83
CA TYR A 39 7.71 11.96 -5.70
C TYR A 39 9.06 12.26 -6.34
N ASP A 40 9.10 13.07 -7.40
CA ASP A 40 10.32 13.44 -8.12
C ASP A 40 11.25 12.27 -8.49
N HIS A 41 10.68 11.23 -9.13
CA HIS A 41 11.38 9.98 -9.47
C HIS A 41 11.90 9.17 -8.28
N VAL A 42 11.65 9.62 -7.05
CA VAL A 42 11.95 8.88 -5.84
C VAL A 42 10.71 8.10 -5.44
N LEU A 43 10.84 6.79 -5.40
CA LEU A 43 9.78 5.94 -4.86
C LEU A 43 9.73 6.13 -3.34
N PHE A 44 8.53 6.19 -2.79
CA PHE A 44 8.23 6.27 -1.36
C PHE A 44 7.20 5.19 -0.99
N THR A 45 7.12 4.88 0.30
CA THR A 45 6.04 4.10 0.88
C THR A 45 5.10 5.06 1.60
N ILE A 46 3.81 4.99 1.28
CA ILE A 46 2.76 5.75 1.95
C ILE A 46 1.77 4.81 2.62
N ASN A 47 1.24 5.18 3.78
CA ASN A 47 -0.02 4.62 4.25
C ASN A 47 -1.14 5.21 3.38
N PHE A 48 -2.10 4.39 2.95
CA PHE A 48 -3.19 4.82 2.07
C PHE A 48 -4.52 4.36 2.65
N LYS A 49 -5.37 5.32 3.04
CA LYS A 49 -6.69 5.06 3.63
C LYS A 49 -7.71 6.07 3.14
N GLN A 50 -8.79 5.59 2.51
CA GLN A 50 -9.91 6.43 2.11
C GLN A 50 -10.72 6.93 3.31
N LEU A 51 -11.28 8.13 3.21
CA LEU A 51 -12.08 8.78 4.25
C LEU A 51 -13.57 8.81 3.87
N SER A 52 -14.35 7.80 4.25
CA SER A 52 -15.67 7.52 3.65
C SER A 52 -16.87 8.43 4.01
N ALA A 53 -16.79 9.34 4.99
CA ALA A 53 -17.98 10.06 5.50
C ALA A 53 -17.85 11.59 5.56
N ALA A 54 -16.72 12.16 5.17
CA ALA A 54 -16.47 13.59 5.32
C ALA A 54 -15.76 14.24 4.12
N GLU A 55 -15.63 13.57 2.97
CA GLU A 55 -14.80 14.02 1.84
C GLU A 55 -15.15 15.44 1.38
N ALA A 56 -16.43 15.73 1.11
CA ALA A 56 -16.86 17.07 0.72
C ALA A 56 -16.66 18.13 1.81
N THR A 57 -16.83 17.77 3.09
CA THR A 57 -16.61 18.69 4.21
C THR A 57 -15.12 18.92 4.45
N LEU A 58 -14.29 17.89 4.31
CA LEU A 58 -12.85 17.95 4.43
C LEU A 58 -12.27 18.79 3.30
N LEU A 59 -12.72 18.56 2.07
CA LEU A 59 -12.37 19.35 0.90
C LEU A 59 -12.77 20.83 1.08
N ALA A 60 -13.95 21.11 1.61
CA ALA A 60 -14.42 22.47 1.83
C ALA A 60 -13.73 23.20 3.00
N LYS A 61 -13.26 22.47 4.02
CA LYS A 61 -12.68 23.05 5.25
C LYS A 61 -11.16 23.03 5.29
N ASN A 62 -10.49 22.28 4.42
CA ASN A 62 -9.04 22.18 4.40
C ASN A 62 -8.51 22.70 3.07
N SER A 63 -8.11 23.98 3.06
CA SER A 63 -7.49 24.61 1.88
C SER A 63 -6.03 24.20 1.66
N GLN A 64 -5.42 23.53 2.65
CA GLN A 64 -4.10 22.92 2.53
C GLN A 64 -4.30 21.40 2.45
N GLN A 65 -4.50 20.91 1.25
CA GLN A 65 -4.53 19.48 0.95
C GLN A 65 -3.52 19.21 -0.14
N ASN A 66 -2.96 18.01 -0.10
CA ASN A 66 -2.04 17.53 -1.10
C ASN A 66 -2.80 16.76 -2.18
N VAL A 67 -2.17 16.49 -3.32
CA VAL A 67 -2.76 15.77 -4.44
C VAL A 67 -2.05 14.43 -4.63
N ILE A 68 -2.85 13.36 -4.68
CA ILE A 68 -2.39 12.05 -5.14
C ILE A 68 -2.97 11.77 -6.52
N TYR A 69 -2.09 11.50 -7.47
CA TYR A 69 -2.46 11.18 -8.84
C TYR A 69 -2.49 9.66 -9.04
N GLN A 70 -3.60 9.15 -9.56
CA GLN A 70 -3.80 7.72 -9.82
C GLN A 70 -4.25 7.48 -11.26
N SER A 71 -4.06 6.24 -11.75
CA SER A 71 -4.64 5.77 -13.00
C SER A 71 -5.17 4.36 -12.78
N ASP A 72 -6.49 4.24 -12.58
CA ASP A 72 -7.16 2.94 -12.37
C ASP A 72 -7.05 1.99 -13.57
N PRO A 73 -7.11 2.46 -14.83
CA PRO A 73 -6.85 1.61 -15.99
C PRO A 73 -5.43 1.03 -15.99
N GLY A 74 -4.48 1.71 -15.36
CA GLY A 74 -3.09 1.29 -15.26
C GLY A 74 -2.31 1.48 -16.56
N LEU A 75 -1.28 0.64 -16.71
CA LEU A 75 -0.30 0.65 -17.79
C LEU A 75 -0.51 -0.56 -18.74
N PRO A 76 0.10 -0.55 -19.94
CA PRO A 76 -0.02 -1.65 -20.89
C PRO A 76 0.36 -3.00 -20.28
N GLY A 77 -0.32 -4.06 -20.72
CA GLY A 77 -0.13 -5.40 -20.15
C GLY A 77 -0.73 -5.58 -18.75
N GLY A 78 -1.62 -4.68 -18.32
CA GLY A 78 -2.30 -4.75 -17.01
C GLY A 78 -1.37 -4.43 -15.84
N GLN A 79 -0.25 -3.75 -16.10
CA GLN A 79 0.64 -3.30 -15.04
C GLN A 79 -0.03 -2.16 -14.25
N PRO A 80 0.10 -2.12 -12.92
CA PRO A 80 -0.45 -1.00 -12.15
C PRO A 80 0.31 0.29 -12.45
N PHE A 81 -0.40 1.42 -12.42
CA PHE A 81 0.23 2.73 -12.35
C PHE A 81 0.61 2.99 -10.89
N VAL A 82 1.89 3.23 -10.61
CA VAL A 82 2.31 3.64 -9.27
C VAL A 82 1.89 5.08 -9.06
N SER A 83 1.16 5.36 -7.98
CA SER A 83 0.62 6.70 -7.73
C SER A 83 1.74 7.74 -7.65
N VAL A 84 1.45 8.98 -8.03
CA VAL A 84 2.37 10.11 -7.88
C VAL A 84 1.81 11.06 -6.83
N ILE A 85 2.66 11.54 -5.93
CA ILE A 85 2.31 12.48 -4.87
C ILE A 85 3.02 13.82 -5.09
N ASP A 86 2.39 14.91 -4.71
CA ASP A 86 2.90 16.29 -4.89
C ASP A 86 3.66 16.85 -3.68
N ALA A 87 3.80 16.07 -2.59
CA ALA A 87 4.46 16.54 -1.38
C ALA A 87 5.06 15.42 -0.52
N VAL A 88 6.10 15.75 0.24
CA VAL A 88 6.71 14.89 1.25
C VAL A 88 6.91 15.66 2.56
N PRO A 89 7.16 15.04 3.72
CA PRO A 89 7.29 15.75 4.99
C PRO A 89 8.31 16.90 5.00
N ALA A 90 9.38 16.78 4.21
CA ALA A 90 10.39 17.83 4.06
C ALA A 90 9.90 19.06 3.27
N ASP A 91 8.71 18.98 2.67
CA ASP A 91 8.13 19.92 1.73
C ASP A 91 6.70 20.33 2.16
N GLY A 92 6.48 20.52 3.47
CA GLY A 92 5.22 21.09 3.97
C GLY A 92 3.97 20.19 3.90
N MET A 93 4.16 18.87 3.71
CA MET A 93 3.09 17.88 3.54
C MET A 93 1.98 17.93 4.62
N ASN A 94 0.71 17.98 4.16
CA ASN A 94 -0.46 17.65 4.97
C ASN A 94 -0.85 16.17 4.74
N PRO A 95 -1.11 15.37 5.79
CA PRO A 95 -1.52 13.98 5.61
C PRO A 95 -2.93 13.80 5.00
N LEU A 96 -3.61 14.87 4.61
CA LEU A 96 -4.88 14.85 3.88
C LEU A 96 -4.65 15.06 2.38
N TRP A 97 -5.10 14.11 1.57
CA TRP A 97 -4.81 14.03 0.14
C TRP A 97 -6.11 13.94 -0.66
N ALA A 98 -6.26 14.80 -1.67
CA ALA A 98 -7.31 14.71 -2.67
C ALA A 98 -6.81 13.90 -3.86
N GLU A 99 -7.65 13.01 -4.37
CA GLU A 99 -7.27 12.24 -5.55
C GLU A 99 -7.65 12.94 -6.86
N VAL A 100 -6.71 12.85 -7.81
CA VAL A 100 -6.91 13.20 -9.20
C VAL A 100 -6.65 11.96 -10.06
N GLN A 101 -7.64 11.62 -10.89
CA GLN A 101 -7.54 10.54 -11.85
C GLN A 101 -6.89 11.02 -13.14
N ILE A 102 -5.85 10.30 -13.54
CA ILE A 102 -5.19 10.40 -14.84
C ILE A 102 -5.89 9.46 -15.82
N ALA A 103 -6.26 9.98 -16.98
CA ALA A 103 -6.61 9.19 -18.15
C ALA A 103 -5.75 9.60 -19.34
N PHE A 104 -5.05 8.65 -19.95
CA PHE A 104 -4.30 8.89 -21.19
C PHE A 104 -5.27 9.10 -22.35
N THR A 105 -5.04 10.17 -23.11
CA THR A 105 -5.86 10.54 -24.26
C THR A 105 -5.71 9.50 -25.37
N ALA A 106 -6.76 9.30 -26.16
CA ALA A 106 -6.72 8.38 -27.30
C ALA A 106 -5.54 8.68 -28.23
N GLY A 107 -4.80 7.63 -28.61
CA GLY A 107 -3.58 7.75 -29.43
C GLY A 107 -2.29 7.87 -28.62
N HIS A 108 -2.35 8.09 -27.31
CA HIS A 108 -1.19 8.04 -26.42
C HIS A 108 -1.11 6.70 -25.70
N THR A 109 0.05 6.05 -25.78
CA THR A 109 0.32 4.82 -25.02
C THR A 109 0.51 5.17 -23.55
N PRO A 110 -0.27 4.59 -22.62
CA PRO A 110 -0.07 4.84 -21.19
C PRO A 110 1.35 4.48 -20.73
N ARG A 111 1.96 5.36 -19.94
CA ARG A 111 3.30 5.20 -19.38
C ARG A 111 3.33 5.65 -17.92
N GLN A 112 4.34 5.22 -17.17
CA GLN A 112 4.56 5.75 -15.83
C GLN A 112 4.99 7.23 -15.92
N LEU A 113 4.38 8.05 -15.06
CA LEU A 113 4.81 9.42 -14.74
C LEU A 113 5.38 9.40 -13.33
N PHE A 114 6.39 10.22 -13.04
CA PHE A 114 7.21 10.09 -11.84
C PHE A 114 7.22 11.34 -10.95
N SER A 115 6.65 12.45 -11.41
CA SER A 115 6.45 13.68 -10.63
C SER A 115 5.18 14.39 -11.06
N ASP A 116 4.70 15.30 -10.21
CA ASP A 116 3.61 16.22 -10.53
C ASP A 116 3.99 17.20 -11.66
N ASP A 117 5.27 17.60 -11.76
CA ASP A 117 5.80 18.35 -12.91
C ASP A 117 5.63 17.60 -14.24
N GLU A 118 5.95 16.29 -14.27
CA GLU A 118 5.73 15.47 -15.47
C GLU A 118 4.24 15.33 -15.80
N ILE A 119 3.40 15.24 -14.79
CA ILE A 119 1.94 15.19 -14.94
C ILE A 119 1.42 16.51 -15.50
N ALA A 120 1.88 17.64 -14.97
CA ALA A 120 1.52 18.97 -15.46
C ALA A 120 1.94 19.15 -16.92
N ALA A 121 3.15 18.72 -17.29
CA ALA A 121 3.64 18.74 -18.66
C ALA A 121 2.83 17.83 -19.59
N ALA A 122 2.48 16.61 -19.15
CA ALA A 122 1.66 15.67 -19.92
C ALA A 122 0.22 16.17 -20.10
N ALA A 123 -0.34 16.84 -19.09
CA ALA A 123 -1.66 17.47 -19.20
C ALA A 123 -1.62 18.67 -20.17
N ALA A 124 -0.58 19.50 -20.07
CA ALA A 124 -0.40 20.66 -20.96
C ALA A 124 -0.17 20.26 -22.42
N SER A 125 0.44 19.09 -22.68
CA SER A 125 0.65 18.56 -24.03
C SER A 125 -0.59 17.86 -24.61
N GLY A 126 -1.62 17.61 -23.79
CA GLY A 126 -2.80 16.84 -24.18
C GLY A 126 -2.61 15.32 -24.13
N GLU A 127 -1.46 14.82 -23.67
CA GLU A 127 -1.18 13.39 -23.50
C GLU A 127 -2.16 12.74 -22.50
N ILE A 128 -2.55 13.49 -21.46
CA ILE A 128 -3.48 13.04 -20.42
C ILE A 128 -4.57 14.06 -20.14
N THR A 129 -5.66 13.59 -19.54
CA THR A 129 -6.67 14.41 -18.87
C THR A 129 -6.64 14.13 -17.36
N LEU A 130 -6.96 15.16 -16.57
CA LEU A 130 -6.98 15.11 -15.11
C LEU A 130 -8.41 15.33 -14.62
N THR A 131 -8.94 14.39 -13.84
CA THR A 131 -10.30 14.47 -13.27
C THR A 131 -10.22 14.35 -11.75
N ALA A 132 -10.64 15.38 -11.03
CA ALA A 132 -10.80 15.28 -9.58
C ALA A 132 -11.88 14.23 -9.27
N THR A 133 -11.57 13.26 -8.40
CA THR A 133 -12.52 12.18 -8.07
C THR A 133 -13.42 12.51 -6.88
N ASN A 134 -13.11 13.62 -6.18
CA ASN A 134 -13.68 13.99 -4.89
C ASN A 134 -13.41 12.98 -3.76
N GLU A 135 -12.58 11.95 -4.01
CA GLU A 135 -12.15 11.02 -2.97
C GLU A 135 -11.04 11.66 -2.13
N MET A 136 -11.13 11.51 -0.81
CA MET A 136 -10.15 12.03 0.14
C MET A 136 -9.46 10.89 0.88
N TYR A 137 -8.17 11.04 1.09
CA TYR A 137 -7.33 10.04 1.73
C TYR A 137 -6.55 10.63 2.90
N ARG A 138 -6.38 9.81 3.94
CA ARG A 138 -5.29 10.02 4.88
C ARG A 138 -4.08 9.28 4.33
N CYS A 139 -3.05 10.02 3.93
CA CYS A 139 -1.77 9.44 3.51
C CYS A 139 -0.61 10.01 4.30
N SER A 140 0.15 9.13 4.94
CA SER A 140 1.42 9.50 5.59
C SER A 140 2.56 8.87 4.81
N VAL A 141 3.58 9.66 4.48
CA VAL A 141 4.85 9.11 3.97
C VAL A 141 5.57 8.44 5.13
N ILE A 142 5.76 7.12 5.03
CA ILE A 142 6.34 6.30 6.11
C ILE A 142 7.75 5.78 5.79
N GLY A 143 8.29 6.09 4.61
CA GLY A 143 9.70 5.84 4.29
C GLY A 143 10.03 5.91 2.80
N LYS A 144 11.32 5.89 2.46
CA LYS A 144 11.84 5.59 1.11
C LYS A 144 12.13 4.07 1.02
N PRO A 145 11.97 3.41 -0.14
CA PRO A 145 12.50 2.07 -0.35
C PRO A 145 13.99 2.07 -0.04
N GLY A 146 14.38 1.30 0.98
CA GLY A 146 15.75 1.22 1.48
C GLY A 146 15.96 1.79 2.89
N ALA A 147 14.99 2.49 3.49
CA ALA A 147 15.04 2.73 4.93
C ALA A 147 14.60 1.44 5.64
N PRO A 148 15.48 0.71 6.35
CA PRO A 148 15.01 -0.33 7.23
C PRO A 148 14.15 0.36 8.29
N THR A 149 12.84 0.19 8.20
CA THR A 149 11.98 0.34 9.37
C THR A 149 12.66 -0.48 10.46
N SER A 150 13.13 0.17 11.54
CA SER A 150 13.73 -0.53 12.67
C SER A 150 12.68 -1.41 13.36
N SER A 151 12.35 -2.51 12.70
CA SER A 151 12.04 -3.76 13.36
C SER A 151 13.32 -4.14 14.10
N ARG A 152 13.26 -4.01 15.42
CA ARG A 152 14.25 -4.58 16.31
C ARG A 152 14.28 -6.09 16.01
N ILE A 153 15.25 -6.52 15.20
CA ILE A 153 15.49 -7.93 14.92
C ILE A 153 15.84 -8.59 16.25
N VAL A 154 14.89 -9.32 16.83
CA VAL A 154 15.20 -10.52 17.60
C VAL A 154 14.91 -11.67 16.65
N GLY A 155 15.98 -12.28 16.15
CA GLY A 155 15.92 -13.25 15.06
C GLY A 155 15.20 -14.54 15.44
N ASN A 156 14.60 -15.20 14.44
CA ASN A 156 15.14 -16.45 13.91
C ASN A 156 14.53 -16.71 12.53
N GLY A 157 15.31 -17.32 11.64
CA GLY A 157 15.03 -17.41 10.21
C GLY A 157 13.78 -18.20 9.85
N SER A 158 13.09 -17.73 8.81
CA SER A 158 12.43 -18.51 7.75
C SER A 158 11.98 -17.52 6.68
N SER A 159 12.62 -17.55 5.52
CA SER A 159 12.27 -16.75 4.37
C SER A 159 10.80 -16.98 4.00
N PRO A 160 9.95 -15.94 3.91
CA PRO A 160 8.62 -16.13 3.34
C PRO A 160 8.76 -16.30 1.83
N THR A 161 8.24 -17.42 1.33
CA THR A 161 7.98 -17.68 -0.09
C THR A 161 7.36 -16.43 -0.74
N PRO A 162 7.85 -15.98 -1.92
CA PRO A 162 7.27 -14.81 -2.57
C PRO A 162 5.79 -15.09 -2.86
N ALA A 163 4.94 -14.19 -2.35
CA ALA A 163 3.52 -14.20 -2.62
C ALA A 163 3.30 -14.24 -4.15
N ARG A 164 2.40 -15.14 -4.56
CA ARG A 164 1.97 -15.39 -5.94
C ARG A 164 1.76 -14.06 -6.69
N SER A 165 2.50 -13.88 -7.79
CA SER A 165 2.31 -12.82 -8.78
C SER A 165 0.84 -12.75 -9.23
N THR A 166 0.16 -11.66 -8.91
CA THR A 166 -1.14 -11.29 -9.49
C THR A 166 -0.93 -10.72 -10.89
N HIS A 167 -0.67 -11.59 -11.87
CA HIS A 167 -0.86 -11.21 -13.26
C HIS A 167 -2.37 -11.00 -13.50
N GLY A 168 -2.82 -9.72 -13.52
CA GLY A 168 -4.16 -9.35 -13.99
C GLY A 168 -5.03 -8.49 -13.07
N ALA A 169 -4.57 -8.08 -11.89
CA ALA A 169 -5.34 -7.14 -11.06
C ALA A 169 -5.10 -5.70 -11.56
N THR A 170 -6.16 -5.06 -12.07
CA THR A 170 -6.10 -3.62 -12.42
C THR A 170 -5.85 -2.79 -11.16
N TRP A 171 -5.29 -1.58 -11.32
CA TRP A 171 -5.06 -0.71 -10.17
C TRP A 171 -6.36 -0.40 -9.42
N GLY A 172 -7.47 -0.18 -10.12
CA GLY A 172 -8.78 -0.03 -9.48
C GLY A 172 -9.22 -1.23 -8.62
N ALA A 173 -8.81 -2.46 -8.97
CA ALA A 173 -9.06 -3.65 -8.15
C ALA A 173 -8.12 -3.71 -6.93
N ILE A 174 -6.86 -3.31 -7.11
CA ILE A 174 -5.87 -3.22 -6.02
C ILE A 174 -6.29 -2.15 -5.01
N LYS A 175 -6.75 -0.99 -5.49
CA LYS A 175 -7.23 0.14 -4.68
C LYS A 175 -8.33 -0.25 -3.70
N LYS A 176 -9.23 -1.17 -4.09
CA LYS A 176 -10.28 -1.69 -3.19
C LYS A 176 -9.74 -2.36 -1.93
N ALA A 177 -8.51 -2.88 -1.94
CA ALA A 177 -7.89 -3.47 -0.76
C ALA A 177 -7.49 -2.43 0.30
N TYR A 178 -7.46 -1.14 -0.06
CA TYR A 178 -7.06 -0.02 0.79
C TYR A 178 -8.24 0.87 1.25
N ARG A 179 -9.47 0.46 0.92
CA ARG A 179 -10.71 1.15 1.30
C ARG A 179 -11.32 0.54 2.56
#